data_AF-R8BPG0-F1
#
_entry.id   AF-R8BPG0-F1
#
_cell.length_a   1.000
_cell.length_b   1.000
_cell.length_c   1.000
_cell.angle_alpha   90.00
_cell.angle_beta   90.00
_cell.angle_gamma   90.00
#
_symmetry.space_group_name_H-M   'P 1'
#
loop_
_entity.id
_entity.type
_entity.pdbx_description
1 polymer ?
#
loop_
_entity_poly.entity_id
_entity_poly.type
_entity_poly.pdbx_seq_one_letter_code
_entity_poly.pdbx_strand_id
1 'polypeptide(L)'
;MSRIDPEWNMDLYTNWTGTVDAFAGYDNLLAFTIGNEVINDDKTTITAPYIKAAARDIKRFRDARGYRQIPVSYTATDLLETRVPTADYLACGDSDDAIDMYGMNIYSWCGNASYYTSGFDKLYEQFQDLNIPVVFSETGCKTTGDREFTEVATMLGPVFQAVFSGAIVYEWLMEENGYGLVDVFDGKSAWYSYDGVHAIELGTCLPYQ
;
A
#
# COMPACT_ATOMS: atom_id res chain seq x y z
N MET A 1 -12.37 -5.49 -8.27
CA MET A 1 -13.72 -4.97 -7.92
C MET A 1 -13.90 -3.64 -8.62
N SER A 2 -15.03 -3.44 -9.32
CA SER A 2 -15.35 -2.16 -9.95
C SER A 2 -15.77 -1.13 -8.90
N ARG A 3 -15.39 0.13 -9.08
CA ARG A 3 -15.80 1.25 -8.21
C ARG A 3 -17.19 1.80 -8.57
N ILE A 4 -17.62 1.60 -9.83
CA ILE A 4 -18.83 2.19 -10.41
C ILE A 4 -20.04 1.26 -10.24
N ASP A 5 -19.81 -0.04 -10.42
CA ASP A 5 -20.82 -1.09 -10.28
C ASP A 5 -20.22 -2.21 -9.42
N PRO A 6 -20.14 -2.00 -8.10
CA PRO A 6 -19.40 -2.90 -7.23
C PRO A 6 -20.13 -4.22 -7.07
N GLU A 7 -19.37 -5.29 -7.27
CA GLU A 7 -19.80 -6.64 -7.01
C GLU A 7 -18.69 -7.43 -6.32
N TRP A 8 -19.11 -8.38 -5.49
CA TRP A 8 -18.29 -9.46 -4.99
C TRP A 8 -18.92 -10.76 -5.46
N ASN A 9 -18.39 -11.29 -6.56
CA ASN A 9 -18.96 -12.42 -7.29
C ASN A 9 -17.96 -13.59 -7.32
N MET A 10 -18.42 -14.71 -7.89
CA MET A 10 -17.60 -15.93 -7.94
C MET A 10 -16.35 -15.79 -8.79
N ASP A 11 -16.36 -14.96 -9.85
CA ASP A 11 -15.19 -14.77 -10.69
C ASP A 11 -14.07 -14.05 -9.92
N LEU A 12 -14.41 -12.99 -9.18
CA LEU A 12 -13.47 -12.31 -8.29
C LEU A 12 -12.99 -13.22 -7.17
N TYR A 13 -13.91 -13.95 -6.53
CA TYR A 13 -13.57 -14.92 -5.48
C TYR A 13 -12.59 -15.98 -5.98
N THR A 14 -12.86 -16.62 -7.12
CA THR A 14 -12.00 -17.65 -7.70
C THR A 14 -10.63 -17.09 -8.10
N ASN A 15 -10.58 -15.89 -8.69
CA ASN A 15 -9.31 -15.27 -9.04
C ASN A 15 -8.46 -14.98 -7.78
N TRP A 16 -9.05 -14.34 -6.76
CA TRP A 16 -8.30 -13.93 -5.58
C TRP A 16 -7.88 -15.13 -4.72
N THR A 17 -8.74 -16.15 -4.58
CA THR A 17 -8.37 -17.39 -3.89
C THR A 17 -7.30 -18.18 -4.64
N GLY A 18 -7.27 -18.13 -5.97
CA GLY A 18 -6.17 -18.66 -6.78
C GLY A 18 -4.83 -17.99 -6.46
N THR A 19 -4.81 -16.66 -6.29
CA THR A 19 -3.62 -15.94 -5.81
C THR A 19 -3.22 -16.37 -4.40
N VAL A 20 -4.18 -16.55 -3.49
CA VAL A 20 -3.89 -17.05 -2.14
C VAL A 20 -3.24 -18.43 -2.20
N ASP A 21 -3.82 -19.38 -2.93
CA ASP A 21 -3.27 -20.72 -3.11
C ASP A 21 -1.83 -20.69 -3.66
N ALA A 22 -1.56 -19.79 -4.61
CA ALA A 22 -0.25 -19.69 -5.26
C ALA A 22 0.85 -19.13 -4.33
N PHE A 23 0.51 -18.23 -3.40
CA PHE A 23 1.51 -17.51 -2.60
C PHE A 23 1.48 -17.80 -1.10
N ALA A 24 0.46 -18.49 -0.57
CA ALA A 24 0.35 -18.74 0.86
C ALA A 24 1.47 -19.63 1.44
N GLY A 25 2.21 -20.34 0.59
CA GLY A 25 3.35 -21.17 0.98
C GLY A 25 4.64 -20.39 1.27
N TYR A 26 4.69 -19.08 1.02
CA TYR A 26 5.89 -18.27 1.25
C TYR A 26 5.87 -17.64 2.66
N ASP A 27 6.90 -17.92 3.46
CA ASP A 27 7.03 -17.39 4.83
C ASP A 27 7.24 -15.87 4.87
N ASN A 28 7.84 -15.31 3.82
CA ASN A 28 8.09 -13.88 3.68
C ASN A 28 6.92 -13.11 3.03
N LEU A 29 5.80 -13.76 2.73
CA LEU A 29 4.61 -13.05 2.28
C LEU A 29 3.99 -12.28 3.44
N LEU A 30 4.06 -10.94 3.37
CA LEU A 30 3.58 -10.06 4.43
C LEU A 30 2.05 -10.06 4.55
N ALA A 31 1.34 -9.78 3.45
CA ALA A 31 -0.11 -9.61 3.43
C ALA A 31 -0.69 -9.81 2.02
N PHE A 32 -2.00 -10.06 1.94
CA PHE A 32 -2.78 -9.97 0.70
C PHE A 32 -3.62 -8.70 0.69
N THR A 33 -3.44 -7.82 -0.29
CA THR A 33 -4.25 -6.62 -0.43
C THR A 33 -5.49 -6.89 -1.30
N ILE A 34 -6.68 -6.69 -0.73
CA ILE A 34 -7.99 -6.94 -1.35
C ILE A 34 -8.63 -5.71 -2.00
N GLY A 35 -7.83 -4.68 -2.28
CA GLY A 35 -8.29 -3.48 -2.95
C GLY A 35 -7.26 -2.36 -2.83
N ASN A 36 -7.12 -1.60 -3.92
CA ASN A 36 -6.29 -0.41 -3.96
C ASN A 36 -7.14 0.78 -4.42
N GLU A 37 -7.34 1.72 -3.51
CA GLU A 37 -8.09 2.96 -3.70
C GLU A 37 -9.51 2.74 -4.27
N VAL A 38 -10.14 1.59 -4.00
CA VAL A 38 -11.47 1.27 -4.54
C VAL A 38 -12.50 2.33 -4.14
N ILE A 39 -12.40 2.81 -2.90
CA ILE A 39 -13.05 4.02 -2.42
C ILE A 39 -12.10 5.20 -2.71
N ASN A 40 -12.45 6.04 -3.67
CA ASN A 40 -11.66 7.20 -4.10
C ASN A 40 -12.47 8.49 -4.26
N ASP A 41 -13.70 8.51 -3.78
CA ASP A 41 -14.53 9.69 -3.58
C ASP A 41 -15.73 9.30 -2.69
N ASP A 42 -16.60 10.27 -2.39
CA ASP A 42 -17.81 10.01 -1.59
C ASP A 42 -18.77 9.02 -2.25
N LYS A 43 -18.82 8.98 -3.59
CA LYS A 43 -19.77 8.15 -4.35
C LYS A 43 -19.37 6.68 -4.36
N THR A 44 -18.07 6.41 -4.27
CA THR A 44 -17.49 5.06 -4.28
C THR A 44 -17.47 4.43 -2.89
N THR A 45 -17.86 5.15 -1.83
CA THR A 45 -18.05 4.57 -0.48
C THR A 45 -19.03 3.40 -0.45
N ILE A 46 -19.94 3.31 -1.43
CA ILE A 46 -20.84 2.17 -1.65
C ILE A 46 -20.11 0.83 -1.88
N THR A 47 -18.81 0.85 -2.22
CA THR A 47 -18.01 -0.38 -2.36
C THR A 47 -17.57 -0.97 -1.01
N ALA A 48 -17.64 -0.21 0.09
CA ALA A 48 -17.11 -0.63 1.39
C ALA A 48 -17.64 -1.99 1.89
N PRO A 49 -18.95 -2.30 1.80
CA PRO A 49 -19.48 -3.60 2.20
C PRO A 49 -18.91 -4.77 1.40
N TYR A 50 -18.63 -4.55 0.10
CA TYR A 50 -18.06 -5.57 -0.77
C TYR A 50 -16.60 -5.84 -0.44
N ILE A 51 -15.83 -4.80 -0.08
CA ILE A 51 -14.46 -4.93 0.42
C ILE A 51 -14.44 -5.78 1.69
N LYS A 52 -15.33 -5.53 2.65
CA LYS A 52 -15.45 -6.38 3.86
C LYS A 52 -15.86 -7.81 3.55
N ALA A 53 -16.82 -8.00 2.64
CA ALA A 53 -17.21 -9.35 2.20
C ALA A 53 -16.03 -10.12 1.60
N ALA A 54 -15.20 -9.45 0.80
CA ALA A 54 -13.99 -10.03 0.26
C ALA A 54 -12.96 -10.34 1.35
N ALA A 55 -12.75 -9.45 2.33
CA ALA A 55 -11.86 -9.71 3.46
C ALA A 55 -12.26 -10.99 4.19
N ARG A 56 -13.55 -11.09 4.57
CA ARG A 56 -14.13 -12.27 5.22
C ARG A 56 -13.90 -13.53 4.42
N ASP A 57 -14.28 -13.52 3.14
CA ASP A 57 -14.30 -14.73 2.33
C ASP A 57 -12.88 -15.21 2.00
N ILE A 58 -11.92 -14.30 1.81
CA ILE A 58 -10.50 -14.62 1.65
C ILE A 58 -9.89 -15.18 2.93
N LYS A 59 -10.20 -14.61 4.10
CA LYS A 59 -9.76 -15.14 5.40
C LYS A 59 -10.31 -16.53 5.64
N ARG A 60 -11.61 -16.75 5.42
CA ARG A 60 -12.24 -18.07 5.53
C ARG A 60 -11.63 -19.09 4.58
N PHE A 61 -11.34 -18.71 3.34
CA PHE A 61 -10.68 -19.59 2.38
C PHE A 61 -9.28 -19.98 2.86
N ARG A 62 -8.45 -19.00 3.25
CA ARG A 62 -7.11 -19.20 3.81
C ARG A 62 -7.14 -20.17 5.00
N ASP A 63 -8.09 -19.97 5.91
CA ASP A 63 -8.20 -20.75 7.14
C ASP A 63 -8.68 -22.18 6.86
N ALA A 64 -9.65 -22.35 5.96
CA ALA A 64 -10.13 -23.67 5.54
C ALA A 64 -9.05 -24.50 4.82
N ARG A 65 -8.09 -23.83 4.17
CA ARG A 65 -6.90 -24.45 3.56
C ARG A 65 -5.81 -24.81 4.57
N GLY A 66 -5.91 -24.32 5.82
CA GLY A 66 -4.88 -24.51 6.84
C GLY A 66 -3.61 -23.71 6.57
N TYR A 67 -3.70 -22.63 5.79
CA TYR A 67 -2.57 -21.75 5.54
C TYR A 67 -2.19 -20.94 6.78
N ARG A 68 -0.96 -20.40 6.79
CA ARG A 68 -0.55 -19.39 7.78
C ARG A 68 -1.58 -18.25 7.77
N GLN A 69 -1.83 -17.68 8.95
CA GLN A 69 -2.72 -16.54 9.16
C GLN A 69 -2.12 -15.24 8.55
N ILE A 70 -1.95 -15.24 7.23
CA ILE A 70 -1.42 -14.12 6.45
C ILE A 70 -2.45 -12.98 6.48
N PRO A 71 -2.10 -11.79 6.99
CA PRO A 71 -2.99 -10.63 7.04
C PRO A 71 -3.66 -10.32 5.70
N VAL A 72 -4.94 -9.95 5.75
CA VAL A 72 -5.68 -9.38 4.63
C VAL A 72 -5.80 -7.87 4.80
N SER A 73 -5.25 -7.11 3.86
CA SER A 73 -5.15 -5.65 3.92
C SER A 73 -5.99 -4.95 2.86
N TYR A 74 -6.25 -3.67 3.08
CA TYR A 74 -6.81 -2.76 2.07
C TYR A 74 -5.93 -1.52 1.97
N THR A 75 -5.69 -1.03 0.75
CA THR A 75 -4.96 0.22 0.52
C THR A 75 -5.92 1.34 0.14
N ALA A 76 -5.91 2.41 0.93
CA ALA A 76 -6.73 3.60 0.73
C ALA A 76 -5.94 4.74 0.07
N THR A 77 -6.67 5.62 -0.61
CA THR A 77 -6.15 6.91 -1.09
C THR A 77 -6.27 7.98 0.01
N ASP A 78 -5.46 9.04 -0.06
CA ASP A 78 -5.41 10.10 0.96
C ASP A 78 -6.49 11.18 0.79
N LEU A 79 -7.77 10.79 0.85
CA LEU A 79 -8.89 11.75 0.74
C LEU A 79 -9.36 12.21 2.11
N LEU A 80 -9.45 13.53 2.32
CA LEU A 80 -9.71 14.09 3.65
C LEU A 80 -11.07 13.67 4.21
N GLU A 81 -12.08 13.62 3.33
CA GLU A 81 -13.47 13.36 3.67
C GLU A 81 -13.72 11.88 3.99
N THR A 82 -12.98 10.97 3.36
CA THR A 82 -13.25 9.53 3.41
C THR A 82 -12.17 8.70 4.12
N ARG A 83 -10.95 9.22 4.35
CA ARG A 83 -9.83 8.42 4.90
C ARG A 83 -10.12 7.77 6.26
N VAL A 84 -10.65 8.54 7.22
CA VAL A 84 -10.95 8.04 8.58
C VAL A 84 -12.21 7.16 8.57
N PRO A 85 -13.35 7.61 7.98
CA PRO A 85 -14.53 6.74 7.89
C PRO A 85 -14.28 5.40 7.20
N THR A 86 -13.41 5.37 6.17
CA THR A 86 -13.04 4.14 5.47
C THR A 86 -12.24 3.21 6.38
N ALA A 87 -11.24 3.74 7.08
CA ALA A 87 -10.43 2.97 8.03
C ALA A 87 -11.29 2.37 9.14
N ASP A 88 -12.11 3.19 9.79
CA ASP A 88 -13.01 2.78 10.88
C ASP A 88 -13.99 1.71 10.41
N TYR A 89 -14.60 1.89 9.23
CA TYR A 89 -15.58 0.94 8.71
C TYR A 89 -14.96 -0.43 8.39
N LEU A 90 -13.78 -0.43 7.76
CA LEU A 90 -13.10 -1.67 7.36
C LEU A 90 -12.48 -2.39 8.56
N ALA A 91 -12.09 -1.67 9.62
CA ALA A 91 -11.52 -2.23 10.84
C ALA A 91 -12.56 -2.63 11.91
N CYS A 92 -13.81 -2.15 11.82
CA CYS A 92 -14.82 -2.44 12.83
C CYS A 92 -15.50 -3.81 12.68
N GLY A 93 -16.22 -4.23 13.73
CA GLY A 93 -17.01 -5.47 13.74
C GLY A 93 -16.20 -6.69 14.17
N ASP A 94 -16.66 -7.87 13.77
CA ASP A 94 -15.98 -9.12 14.10
C ASP A 94 -14.64 -9.21 13.37
N SER A 95 -13.63 -9.75 14.04
CA SER A 95 -12.29 -9.92 13.48
C SER A 95 -12.29 -10.74 12.19
N ASP A 96 -13.28 -11.62 11.99
CA ASP A 96 -13.39 -12.44 10.79
C ASP A 96 -13.78 -11.62 9.55
N ASP A 97 -14.47 -10.49 9.74
CA ASP A 97 -15.02 -9.65 8.68
C ASP A 97 -14.25 -8.31 8.54
N ALA A 98 -13.44 -7.95 9.54
CA ALA A 98 -12.53 -6.82 9.50
C ALA A 98 -11.24 -7.14 8.73
N ILE A 99 -10.65 -6.10 8.11
CA ILE A 99 -9.29 -6.19 7.58
C ILE A 99 -8.26 -6.28 8.72
N ASP A 100 -7.11 -6.89 8.44
CA ASP A 100 -6.04 -7.10 9.42
C ASP A 100 -5.00 -5.98 9.41
N MET A 101 -4.92 -5.19 8.33
CA MET A 101 -3.94 -4.11 8.16
C MET A 101 -4.50 -3.05 7.19
N TYR A 102 -4.26 -1.77 7.50
CA TYR A 102 -4.69 -0.64 6.67
C TYR A 102 -3.50 0.02 5.98
N GLY A 103 -3.50 0.01 4.65
CA GLY A 103 -2.54 0.73 3.82
C GLY A 103 -3.07 2.11 3.44
N MET A 104 -2.21 3.11 3.38
CA MET A 104 -2.54 4.43 2.84
C MET A 104 -1.48 4.90 1.83
N ASN A 105 -1.95 5.42 0.71
CA ASN A 105 -1.11 6.06 -0.30
C ASN A 105 -0.92 7.54 0.07
N ILE A 106 0.20 7.86 0.73
CA ILE A 106 0.45 9.18 1.32
C ILE A 106 1.54 9.93 0.55
N TYR A 107 1.12 10.98 -0.16
CA TYR A 107 1.98 11.86 -0.97
C TYR A 107 2.00 13.31 -0.46
N SER A 108 1.61 13.56 0.79
CA SER A 108 1.47 14.92 1.33
C SER A 108 2.79 15.59 1.73
N TRP A 109 3.90 14.83 1.78
CA TRP A 109 5.23 15.35 2.04
C TRP A 109 6.02 15.52 0.74
N CYS A 110 6.25 16.76 0.32
CA CYS A 110 6.96 17.09 -0.92
C CYS A 110 8.18 17.98 -0.64
N GLY A 111 9.35 17.65 -1.22
CA GLY A 111 10.59 18.42 -1.05
C GLY A 111 11.05 18.49 0.41
N ASN A 112 11.41 19.69 0.87
CA ASN A 112 11.84 19.97 2.25
C ASN A 112 10.66 20.33 3.19
N ALA A 113 9.56 19.58 3.10
CA ALA A 113 8.47 19.73 4.05
C ALA A 113 8.91 19.34 5.47
N SER A 114 7.99 19.51 6.42
CA SER A 114 8.18 19.14 7.82
C SER A 114 7.02 18.30 8.30
N TYR A 115 7.13 17.71 9.49
CA TYR A 115 6.06 16.94 10.12
C TYR A 115 4.71 17.68 10.14
N TYR A 116 4.73 18.98 10.44
CA TYR A 116 3.52 19.81 10.51
C TYR A 116 3.04 20.28 9.13
N THR A 117 3.97 20.70 8.24
CA THR A 117 3.57 21.24 6.94
C THR A 117 3.13 20.17 5.94
N SER A 118 3.59 18.93 6.12
CA SER A 118 3.12 17.76 5.36
C SER A 118 1.77 17.21 5.86
N GLY A 119 1.33 17.61 7.06
CA GLY A 119 0.13 17.06 7.69
C GLY A 119 0.31 15.70 8.35
N PHE A 120 1.54 15.21 8.53
CA PHE A 120 1.80 13.96 9.24
C PHE A 120 1.37 14.04 10.71
N ASP A 121 1.38 15.23 11.31
CA ASP A 121 0.80 15.51 12.63
C ASP A 121 -0.70 15.20 12.69
N LYS A 122 -1.44 15.59 11.66
CA LYS A 122 -2.88 15.31 11.55
C LYS A 122 -3.14 13.83 11.29
N LEU A 123 -2.33 13.20 10.44
CA LEU A 123 -2.42 11.76 10.20
C LEU A 123 -2.18 10.99 11.50
N TYR A 124 -1.17 11.38 12.29
CA TYR A 124 -0.93 10.80 13.60
C TYR A 124 -2.19 10.91 14.48
N GLU A 125 -2.75 12.12 14.61
CA GLU A 125 -3.92 12.34 15.46
C GLU A 125 -5.14 11.51 15.03
N GLN A 126 -5.33 11.36 13.71
CA GLN A 126 -6.44 10.63 13.11
C GLN A 126 -6.35 9.11 13.27
N PHE A 127 -5.13 8.55 13.28
CA PHE A 127 -4.92 7.10 13.20
C PHE A 127 -4.35 6.48 14.48
N GLN A 128 -3.95 7.26 15.48
CA GLN A 128 -3.35 6.75 16.72
C GLN A 128 -4.24 5.76 17.50
N ASP A 129 -5.56 5.83 17.33
CA ASP A 129 -6.53 4.97 18.02
C ASP A 129 -7.02 3.79 17.16
N LEU A 130 -6.56 3.67 15.90
CA LEU A 130 -6.95 2.54 15.06
C LEU A 130 -6.37 1.24 15.62
N ASN A 131 -7.20 0.22 15.75
CA ASN A 131 -6.86 -1.04 16.43
C ASN A 131 -6.11 -2.06 15.54
N ILE A 132 -5.73 -1.68 14.33
CA ILE A 132 -4.99 -2.49 13.38
C ILE A 132 -3.76 -1.73 12.87
N PRO A 133 -2.68 -2.42 12.45
CA PRO A 133 -1.51 -1.78 11.89
C PRO A 133 -1.84 -0.87 10.70
N VAL A 134 -1.31 0.35 10.72
CA VAL A 134 -1.42 1.31 9.61
C VAL A 134 -0.07 1.45 8.93
N VAL A 135 0.00 1.25 7.61
CA VAL A 135 1.22 1.33 6.81
C VAL A 135 1.04 2.38 5.72
N PHE A 136 2.08 3.16 5.45
CA PHE A 136 2.09 3.98 4.24
C PHE A 136 2.45 3.07 3.07
N SER A 137 1.44 2.55 2.39
CA SER A 137 1.60 1.59 1.28
C SER A 137 2.25 2.21 0.06
N GLU A 138 2.14 3.53 -0.09
CA GLU A 138 2.88 4.32 -1.06
C GLU A 138 3.28 5.66 -0.44
N THR A 139 4.48 6.14 -0.78
CA THR A 139 4.96 7.49 -0.45
C THR A 139 6.05 7.95 -1.41
N GLY A 140 6.52 9.18 -1.23
CA GLY A 140 7.56 9.80 -2.05
C GLY A 140 6.98 10.77 -3.07
N CYS A 141 6.33 11.84 -2.60
CA CYS A 141 5.76 12.90 -3.43
C CYS A 141 6.80 13.42 -4.44
N LYS A 142 6.39 13.54 -5.69
CA LYS A 142 7.20 14.14 -6.73
C LYS A 142 6.71 15.54 -7.07
N THR A 143 7.62 16.51 -7.01
CA THR A 143 7.45 17.85 -7.58
C THR A 143 8.37 18.02 -8.79
N THR A 144 8.81 19.24 -9.11
CA THR A 144 9.79 19.45 -10.18
C THR A 144 11.18 19.03 -9.70
N GLY A 145 11.80 18.06 -10.39
CA GLY A 145 13.14 17.58 -10.08
C GLY A 145 13.16 16.22 -9.37
N ASP A 146 14.32 15.89 -8.82
CA ASP A 146 14.54 14.63 -8.09
C ASP A 146 13.91 14.69 -6.69
N ARG A 147 13.56 13.53 -6.15
CA ARG A 147 12.98 13.41 -4.81
C ARG A 147 14.09 13.31 -3.77
N GLU A 148 14.06 14.21 -2.80
CA GLU A 148 15.05 14.29 -1.71
C GLU A 148 14.77 13.31 -0.57
N PHE A 149 13.57 12.71 -0.50
CA PHE A 149 13.15 11.74 0.52
C PHE A 149 13.36 12.21 1.97
N THR A 150 13.21 13.51 2.23
CA THR A 150 13.42 14.08 3.57
C THR A 150 12.40 13.58 4.60
N GLU A 151 11.27 13.04 4.15
CA GLU A 151 10.27 12.36 4.96
C GLU A 151 10.80 11.09 5.64
N VAL A 152 11.78 10.39 5.04
CA VAL A 152 12.26 9.08 5.53
C VAL A 152 12.85 9.21 6.93
N ALA A 153 13.60 10.28 7.20
CA ALA A 153 14.14 10.53 8.54
C ALA A 153 13.03 10.70 9.59
N THR A 154 11.91 11.30 9.21
CA THR A 154 10.74 11.46 10.07
C THR A 154 10.01 10.12 10.26
N MET A 155 9.86 9.33 9.20
CA MET A 155 9.21 8.00 9.23
C MET A 155 9.98 6.98 10.08
N LEU A 156 11.31 7.09 10.13
CA LEU A 156 12.15 6.29 11.00
C LEU A 156 12.21 6.80 12.46
N GLY A 157 11.58 7.94 12.74
CA GLY A 157 11.53 8.55 14.06
C GLY A 157 10.45 7.96 14.98
N PRO A 158 10.59 8.14 16.31
CA PRO A 158 9.71 7.51 17.29
C PRO A 158 8.27 8.02 17.26
N VAL A 159 8.05 9.28 16.83
CA VAL A 159 6.70 9.85 16.73
C VAL A 159 5.91 9.14 15.63
N PHE A 160 6.52 8.92 14.47
CA PHE A 160 5.87 8.21 13.37
C PHE A 160 5.61 6.74 13.74
N GLN A 161 6.62 6.06 14.28
CA GLN A 161 6.54 4.63 14.64
C GLN A 161 5.60 4.34 15.82
N ALA A 162 5.16 5.35 16.57
CA ALA A 162 4.16 5.17 17.62
C ALA A 162 2.76 4.86 17.05
N VAL A 163 2.51 5.17 15.77
CA VAL A 163 1.19 4.96 15.11
C VAL A 163 1.34 4.12 13.85
N PHE A 164 2.34 4.44 13.02
CA PHE A 164 2.49 3.82 11.71
C PHE A 164 3.55 2.72 11.72
N SER A 165 3.25 1.63 11.04
CA SER A 165 4.08 0.41 10.96
C SER A 165 5.07 0.41 9.79
N GLY A 166 5.46 1.60 9.32
CA GLY A 166 6.43 1.78 8.24
C GLY A 166 5.83 2.34 6.95
N ALA A 167 6.66 2.39 5.91
CA ALA A 167 6.32 2.97 4.61
C ALA A 167 7.00 2.23 3.45
N ILE A 168 6.36 2.26 2.28
CA ILE A 168 6.89 1.76 1.01
C ILE A 168 6.99 2.94 0.04
N VAL A 169 8.21 3.20 -0.47
CA VAL A 169 8.44 4.25 -1.47
C VAL A 169 7.92 3.79 -2.83
N TYR A 170 7.09 4.61 -3.46
CA TYR A 170 6.58 4.40 -4.81
C TYR A 170 7.44 5.18 -5.82
N GLU A 171 8.17 4.57 -6.75
CA GLU A 171 8.33 3.15 -6.99
C GLU A 171 9.75 2.83 -7.47
N TRP A 172 10.05 1.55 -7.69
CA TRP A 172 11.37 1.14 -8.12
C TRP A 172 11.67 1.50 -9.57
N LEU A 173 10.82 1.07 -10.51
CA LEU A 173 11.09 1.19 -11.95
C LEU A 173 10.65 2.55 -12.49
N MET A 174 11.47 3.17 -13.32
CA MET A 174 11.12 4.39 -14.04
C MET A 174 10.14 4.09 -15.16
N GLU A 175 8.91 4.54 -15.00
CA GLU A 175 7.86 4.48 -16.01
C GLU A 175 7.51 5.89 -16.51
N GLU A 176 6.51 6.00 -17.39
CA GLU A 176 6.05 7.29 -17.94
C GLU A 176 5.55 8.26 -16.86
N ASN A 177 5.14 7.75 -15.69
CA ASN A 177 4.75 8.56 -14.53
C ASN A 177 5.95 9.30 -13.88
N GLY A 178 7.17 8.86 -14.19
CA GLY A 178 8.41 9.41 -13.66
C GLY A 178 8.65 9.20 -12.17
N TYR A 179 8.00 8.23 -11.52
CA TYR A 179 8.16 7.94 -10.08
C TYR A 179 9.23 6.88 -9.77
N GLY A 180 9.90 6.35 -10.78
CA GLY A 180 10.96 5.36 -10.56
C GLY A 180 12.16 5.90 -9.82
N LEU A 181 12.87 5.00 -9.16
CA LEU A 181 14.22 5.21 -8.62
C LEU A 181 15.30 4.72 -9.59
N VAL A 182 14.93 3.81 -10.48
CA VAL A 182 15.85 3.13 -11.38
C VAL A 182 15.29 3.11 -12.78
N ASP A 183 16.11 3.56 -13.73
CA ASP A 183 15.81 3.45 -15.14
C ASP A 183 16.52 2.22 -15.72
N VAL A 184 15.82 1.49 -16.59
CA VAL A 184 16.30 0.24 -17.18
C VAL A 184 16.30 0.36 -18.70
N PHE A 185 17.50 0.36 -19.28
CA PHE A 185 17.70 0.43 -20.73
C PHE A 185 18.73 -0.63 -21.18
N ASP A 186 18.43 -1.39 -22.23
CA ASP A 186 19.35 -2.35 -22.87
C ASP A 186 20.10 -3.29 -21.90
N GLY A 187 19.39 -3.85 -20.91
CA GLY A 187 19.99 -4.75 -19.91
C GLY A 187 20.96 -4.08 -18.93
N LYS A 188 20.97 -2.74 -18.89
CA LYS A 188 21.69 -1.90 -17.92
C LYS A 188 20.69 -1.17 -17.03
N SER A 189 21.06 -0.92 -15.78
CA SER A 189 20.26 -0.14 -14.82
C SER A 189 21.04 1.10 -14.36
N ALA A 190 20.41 2.27 -14.39
CA ALA A 190 20.93 3.46 -13.72
C ALA A 190 20.03 3.79 -12.54
N TRP A 191 20.61 4.08 -11.37
CA TRP A 191 19.82 4.46 -10.19
C TRP A 191 20.11 5.87 -9.72
N TYR A 192 19.05 6.52 -9.27
CA TYR A 192 19.08 7.86 -8.69
C TYR A 192 19.15 7.69 -7.16
N SER A 193 20.25 8.11 -6.56
CA SER A 193 20.44 8.07 -5.11
C SER A 193 20.39 9.48 -4.51
N TYR A 194 20.27 9.56 -3.18
CA TYR A 194 20.32 10.81 -2.42
C TYR A 194 21.57 11.67 -2.71
N ASP A 195 22.69 11.04 -3.10
CA ASP A 195 23.96 11.72 -3.39
C ASP A 195 24.25 11.91 -4.90
N GLY A 196 23.25 11.66 -5.77
CA GLY A 196 23.34 11.85 -7.22
C GLY A 196 23.06 10.59 -8.06
N VAL A 197 23.27 10.71 -9.37
CA VAL A 197 23.10 9.63 -10.35
C VAL A 197 24.30 8.69 -10.30
N HIS A 198 24.08 7.42 -9.98
CA HIS A 198 25.11 6.39 -10.03
C HIS A 198 24.70 5.35 -11.06
N ALA A 199 25.45 5.26 -12.15
CA ALA A 199 25.32 4.18 -13.11
C ALA A 199 26.09 2.95 -12.58
N ILE A 200 25.41 1.81 -12.45
CA ILE A 200 26.10 0.52 -12.33
C ILE A 200 25.78 -0.28 -13.58
N GLU A 201 26.84 -0.63 -14.31
CA GLU A 201 26.76 -1.58 -15.39
C GLU A 201 26.57 -2.97 -14.79
N LEU A 202 25.31 -3.37 -14.54
CA LEU A 202 25.01 -4.78 -14.32
C LEU A 202 25.32 -5.50 -15.63
N GLY A 203 26.29 -6.42 -15.57
CA GLY A 203 26.76 -7.16 -16.74
C GLY A 203 25.59 -7.77 -17.50
N THR A 204 25.66 -7.70 -18.83
CA THR A 204 24.68 -8.24 -19.77
C THR A 204 24.20 -9.62 -19.33
N CYS A 205 22.90 -9.76 -19.08
CA CYS A 205 22.27 -11.05 -18.88
C CYS A 205 22.39 -11.82 -20.21
N LEU A 206 23.36 -12.74 -20.29
CA LEU A 206 23.51 -13.59 -21.48
C LEU A 206 22.28 -14.51 -21.56
N PRO A 207 21.65 -14.66 -22.73
CA PRO A 207 20.52 -15.57 -22.88
C PRO A 207 20.96 -16.99 -22.53
N TYR A 208 20.07 -17.71 -21.85
CA TYR A 208 20.24 -19.13 -21.52
C TYR A 208 20.57 -19.91 -22.81
N GLN A 209 21.72 -20.59 -22.83
CA GLN A 209 22.07 -21.55 -23.89
C GLN A 209 21.36 -22.88 -23.68
#